data_AF-A0A967HFP1-F1
#
_entry.id   AF-A0A967HFP1-F1
#
_cell.length_a   1.000
_cell.length_b   1.000
_cell.length_c   1.000
_cell.angle_alpha   90.00
_cell.angle_beta   90.00
_cell.angle_gamma   90.00
#
_symmetry.space_group_name_H-M   'P 1'
#
loop_
_entity.id
_entity.type
_entity.pdbx_description
1 polymer ?
#
loop_
_entity_poly.entity_id
_entity_poly.type
_entity_poly.pdbx_seq_one_letter_code
_entity_poly.pdbx_strand_id
1 'polypeptide(L)'
;MAAASGGSGEDRTLIIPDLPSLGRPLGNLSYAVQESLAGDAPFTIAGLRAFVVGGADRGVDELRAHPVRLAAGLHVGDTDAVSTTRSPLGVERRLRVRGRPLIERLVVPRDLPACFIEWEVEDALDLEIGWSVDLRSGPGRPEP
;
A
#
# COMPACT_ATOMS: atom_id res chain seq x y z
N MET A 1 39.43 -15.57 12.27
CA MET A 1 38.49 -14.45 12.11
C MET A 1 37.31 -14.99 11.29
N ALA A 2 36.27 -15.50 11.96
CA ALA A 2 35.14 -16.15 11.31
C ALA A 2 34.02 -15.12 11.10
N ALA A 3 33.54 -15.00 9.86
CA ALA A 3 32.41 -14.14 9.51
C ALA A 3 31.13 -14.72 10.14
N ALA A 4 30.42 -13.89 10.90
CA ALA A 4 29.08 -14.22 11.36
C ALA A 4 28.13 -14.18 10.17
N SER A 5 27.67 -15.37 9.75
CA SER A 5 26.54 -15.53 8.85
C SER A 5 25.27 -15.09 9.60
N GLY A 6 24.90 -13.82 9.45
CA GLY A 6 23.61 -13.30 9.88
C GLY A 6 22.51 -13.90 9.03
N GLY A 7 22.08 -15.12 9.38
CA GLY A 7 20.88 -15.71 8.82
C GLY A 7 19.69 -14.83 9.18
N SER A 8 19.04 -14.25 8.18
CA SER A 8 17.70 -13.68 8.33
C SER A 8 16.76 -14.84 8.66
N GLY A 9 16.67 -15.19 9.94
CA GLY A 9 15.72 -16.15 10.45
C GLY A 9 14.33 -15.56 10.31
N GLU A 10 13.55 -16.11 9.39
CA GLU A 10 12.13 -15.83 9.26
C GLU A 10 11.48 -16.00 10.64
N ASP A 11 10.97 -14.91 11.21
CA ASP A 11 10.23 -14.99 12.47
C ASP A 11 8.87 -15.63 12.20
N ARG A 12 8.81 -16.94 12.41
CA ARG A 12 7.62 -17.77 12.25
C ARG A 12 6.57 -17.53 13.34
N THR A 13 6.84 -16.64 14.30
CA THR A 13 5.86 -16.22 15.30
C THR A 13 5.00 -15.06 14.82
N LEU A 14 5.30 -14.46 13.66
CA LEU A 14 4.42 -13.50 13.01
C LEU A 14 3.10 -14.17 12.64
N ILE A 15 2.06 -13.85 13.42
CA ILE A 15 0.68 -14.19 13.07
C ILE A 15 0.36 -13.40 11.81
N ILE A 16 0.25 -14.11 10.68
CA ILE A 16 -0.26 -13.54 9.44
C ILE A 16 -1.77 -13.42 9.62
N PRO A 17 -2.34 -12.21 9.66
CA PRO A 17 -3.78 -12.05 9.75
C PRO A 17 -4.45 -12.68 8.53
N ASP A 18 -5.64 -13.26 8.74
CA ASP A 18 -6.46 -13.78 7.65
C ASP A 18 -6.62 -12.73 6.56
N LEU A 19 -6.48 -13.17 5.31
CA LEU A 19 -6.65 -12.29 4.18
C LEU A 19 -8.07 -11.69 4.19
N PRO A 20 -8.21 -10.39 3.90
CA PRO A 20 -9.52 -9.78 3.77
C PRO A 20 -10.22 -10.41 2.56
N SER A 21 -11.35 -11.07 2.80
CA SER A 21 -12.27 -11.47 1.74
C SER A 21 -12.86 -10.22 1.10
N LEU A 22 -13.06 -10.23 -0.23
CA LEU A 22 -13.79 -9.17 -0.92
C LEU A 22 -15.11 -8.86 -0.17
N GLY A 23 -15.26 -7.63 0.31
CA GLY A 23 -16.42 -7.17 1.09
C GLY A 23 -16.25 -7.16 2.62
N ARG A 24 -15.12 -7.61 3.15
CA ARG A 24 -14.77 -7.42 4.58
C ARG A 24 -13.77 -6.27 4.72
N PRO A 25 -13.96 -5.34 5.67
CA PRO A 25 -13.02 -4.24 5.85
C PRO A 25 -11.64 -4.76 6.28
N LEU A 26 -10.58 -4.04 5.89
CA LEU A 26 -9.20 -4.34 6.29
C LEU A 26 -9.01 -4.22 7.81
N GLY A 27 -9.88 -3.44 8.46
CA GLY A 27 -9.77 -3.13 9.88
C GLY A 27 -8.58 -2.21 10.16
N ASN A 28 -8.34 -1.94 11.45
CA ASN A 28 -7.25 -1.06 11.85
C ASN A 28 -5.90 -1.77 11.69
N LEU A 29 -4.92 -1.08 11.10
CA LEU A 29 -3.53 -1.55 10.99
C LEU A 29 -2.78 -1.41 12.33
N SER A 30 -3.35 -1.93 13.41
CA SER A 30 -2.78 -1.86 14.76
C SER A 30 -1.63 -2.86 14.92
N TYR A 31 -0.42 -2.42 14.56
CA TYR A 31 0.82 -3.18 14.74
C TYR A 31 1.69 -2.57 15.83
N ALA A 32 2.46 -3.40 16.52
CA ALA A 32 3.35 -2.95 17.59
C ALA A 32 4.46 -1.99 17.08
N VAL A 33 4.82 -2.08 15.80
CA VAL A 33 5.78 -1.18 15.15
C VAL A 33 5.04 -0.31 14.13
N GLN A 34 4.93 0.97 14.46
CA GLN A 34 4.38 2.00 13.58
C GLN A 34 5.31 3.21 13.58
N GLU A 35 5.47 3.81 12.41
CA GLU A 35 6.22 5.04 12.20
C GLU A 35 5.28 6.12 11.66
N SER A 36 5.31 7.30 12.27
CA SER A 36 4.61 8.48 11.74
C SER A 36 5.47 9.15 10.67
N LEU A 37 4.88 9.40 9.51
CA LEU A 37 5.53 10.06 8.39
C LEU A 37 5.10 11.53 8.35
N ALA A 38 6.07 12.44 8.19
CA ALA A 38 5.85 13.88 8.17
C ALA A 38 5.99 14.46 6.76
N GLY A 39 5.06 15.35 6.38
CA GLY A 39 4.94 15.87 5.02
C GLY A 39 4.87 14.73 3.99
N ASP A 40 5.40 14.98 2.79
CA ASP A 40 5.38 13.98 1.72
C ASP A 40 6.52 12.94 1.79
N ALA A 41 6.85 12.50 3.01
CA ALA A 41 7.88 11.49 3.23
C ALA A 41 7.58 10.20 2.42
N PRO A 42 8.59 9.64 1.74
CA PRO A 42 8.38 8.47 0.90
C PRO A 42 8.09 7.23 1.75
N PHE A 43 7.26 6.34 1.23
CA PHE A 43 7.03 5.02 1.80
C PHE A 43 7.17 3.91 0.76
N THR A 44 7.47 2.72 1.27
CA THR A 44 7.44 1.48 0.51
C THR A 44 6.87 0.40 1.42
N ILE A 45 5.94 -0.38 0.91
CA ILE A 45 5.43 -1.59 1.53
C ILE A 45 5.55 -2.72 0.52
N ALA A 46 6.10 -3.85 0.95
CA ALA A 46 6.46 -4.94 0.05
C ALA A 46 6.15 -6.30 0.67
N GLY A 47 5.50 -7.14 -0.12
CA GLY A 47 5.48 -8.59 0.06
C GLY A 47 6.51 -9.26 -0.85
N LEU A 48 6.55 -10.58 -0.85
CA LEU A 48 7.42 -11.37 -1.72
C LEU A 48 7.07 -11.22 -3.20
N ARG A 49 5.81 -10.90 -3.51
CA ARG A 49 5.27 -10.92 -4.89
C ARG A 49 4.59 -9.63 -5.32
N ALA A 50 4.56 -8.62 -4.46
CA ALA A 50 3.90 -7.35 -4.73
C ALA A 50 4.55 -6.23 -3.92
N PHE A 51 4.42 -4.99 -4.40
CA PHE A 51 4.86 -3.83 -3.64
C PHE A 51 4.05 -2.59 -4.03
N VAL A 52 4.04 -1.63 -3.11
CA VAL A 52 3.53 -0.27 -3.30
C VAL A 52 4.62 0.71 -2.89
N VAL A 53 4.87 1.69 -3.75
CA VAL A 53 5.71 2.86 -3.44
C VAL A 53 4.87 4.13 -3.55
N GLY A 54 5.16 5.09 -2.69
CA GLY A 54 4.38 6.32 -2.63
C GLY A 54 4.97 7.37 -1.71
N GLY A 55 4.20 8.42 -1.47
CA GLY A 55 4.49 9.47 -0.50
C GLY A 55 3.29 9.71 0.41
N ALA A 56 3.59 10.09 1.66
CA ALA A 56 2.58 10.29 2.69
C ALA A 56 1.50 11.31 2.28
N ASP A 57 1.83 12.32 1.47
CA ASP A 57 0.88 13.32 1.00
C ASP A 57 0.37 13.00 -0.41
N ARG A 58 1.26 12.67 -1.35
CA ARG A 58 0.92 12.48 -2.77
C ARG A 58 0.21 11.17 -3.10
N GLY A 59 0.24 10.18 -2.20
CA GLY A 59 -0.38 8.88 -2.42
C GLY A 59 0.53 7.88 -3.10
N VAL A 60 0.00 7.08 -4.03
CA VAL A 60 0.69 5.91 -4.60
C VAL A 60 1.33 6.25 -5.94
N ASP A 61 2.66 6.23 -5.98
CA ASP A 61 3.43 6.46 -7.20
C ASP A 61 3.35 5.23 -8.12
N GLU A 62 3.45 4.03 -7.55
CA GLU A 62 3.42 2.78 -8.29
C GLU A 62 2.92 1.60 -7.44
N LEU A 63 2.10 0.77 -8.07
CA LEU A 63 1.60 -0.48 -7.52
C LEU A 63 1.96 -1.62 -8.48
N ARG A 64 2.68 -2.63 -7.96
CA ARG A 64 3.03 -3.83 -8.72
C ARG A 64 2.59 -5.09 -7.99
N ALA A 65 2.06 -6.03 -8.77
CA ALA A 65 1.85 -7.40 -8.36
C ALA A 65 2.43 -8.30 -9.45
N HIS A 66 3.51 -9.01 -9.14
CA HIS A 66 4.29 -9.72 -10.14
C HIS A 66 3.41 -10.68 -10.97
N PRO A 67 3.51 -10.63 -12.33
CA PRO A 67 4.49 -9.88 -13.12
C PRO A 67 4.02 -8.50 -13.62
N VAL A 68 2.87 -8.00 -13.17
CA VAL A 68 2.16 -6.86 -13.76
C VAL A 68 2.34 -5.57 -12.96
N ARG A 69 2.46 -4.44 -13.67
CA ARG A 69 2.25 -3.11 -13.09
C ARG A 69 0.76 -2.81 -13.11
N LEU A 70 0.14 -2.78 -11.94
CA LEU A 70 -1.31 -2.66 -11.82
C LEU A 70 -1.77 -1.19 -11.87
N ALA A 71 -1.02 -0.28 -11.25
CA ALA A 71 -1.36 1.14 -11.24
C ALA A 71 -0.11 2.03 -11.13
N ALA A 72 -0.27 3.26 -11.61
CA ALA A 72 0.71 4.33 -11.53
C ALA A 72 0.00 5.65 -11.17
N GLY A 73 0.60 6.44 -10.29
CA GLY A 73 0.05 7.74 -9.88
C GLY A 73 -1.37 7.64 -9.34
N LEU A 74 -1.65 6.60 -8.55
CA LEU A 74 -2.95 6.43 -7.91
C LEU A 74 -3.10 7.44 -6.77
N HIS A 75 -4.13 8.26 -6.87
CA HIS A 75 -4.44 9.31 -5.90
C HIS A 75 -5.96 9.51 -5.78
N VAL A 76 -6.35 10.09 -4.64
CA VAL A 76 -7.69 10.66 -4.44
C VAL A 76 -7.60 12.15 -4.76
N GLY A 77 -8.59 12.70 -5.47
CA GLY A 77 -8.66 14.12 -5.82
C GLY A 77 -9.08 14.99 -4.64
N ASP A 78 -8.73 16.28 -4.69
CA ASP A 78 -9.10 17.30 -3.68
C ASP A 78 -8.76 16.92 -2.22
N THR A 79 -7.58 16.30 -2.01
CA THR A 79 -7.19 15.80 -0.68
C THR A 79 -6.09 16.59 0.00
N ASP A 80 -6.25 16.79 1.31
CA ASP A 80 -5.20 17.19 2.23
C ASP A 80 -4.80 16.02 3.12
N ALA A 81 -3.51 15.70 3.22
CA ALA A 81 -3.02 14.71 4.16
C ALA A 81 -2.97 15.29 5.59
N VAL A 82 -3.56 14.57 6.54
CA VAL A 82 -3.60 14.97 7.96
C VAL A 82 -2.52 14.24 8.74
N SER A 83 -2.43 12.93 8.55
CA SER A 83 -1.42 12.10 9.20
C SER A 83 -1.23 10.80 8.44
N THR A 84 0.00 10.32 8.37
CA THR A 84 0.30 9.03 7.76
C THR A 84 1.11 8.18 8.72
N THR A 85 0.68 6.94 8.92
CA THR A 85 1.42 5.95 9.68
C THR A 85 1.78 4.77 8.79
N ARG A 86 3.00 4.26 8.95
CA ARG A 86 3.50 3.09 8.25
C ARG A 86 3.80 1.97 9.25
N SER A 87 3.40 0.76 8.90
CA SER A 87 3.84 -0.48 9.53
C SER A 87 4.56 -1.36 8.49
N PRO A 88 5.19 -2.47 8.90
CA PRO A 88 5.76 -3.43 7.95
C PRO A 88 4.74 -4.03 6.96
N LEU A 89 3.45 -4.06 7.31
CA LEU A 89 2.39 -4.68 6.50
C LEU A 89 1.57 -3.69 5.68
N GLY A 90 1.63 -2.40 6.01
CA GLY A 90 0.77 -1.43 5.36
C GLY A 90 1.01 0.01 5.76
N VAL A 91 0.20 0.89 5.16
CA VAL A 91 0.17 2.32 5.43
C VAL A 91 -1.29 2.71 5.71
N GLU A 92 -1.51 3.51 6.74
CA GLU A 92 -2.77 4.20 6.99
C GLU A 92 -2.56 5.70 6.80
N ARG A 93 -3.35 6.31 5.93
CA ARG A 93 -3.38 7.75 5.69
C ARG A 93 -4.72 8.29 6.16
N ARG A 94 -4.69 9.24 7.08
CA ARG A 94 -5.86 10.06 7.40
C ARG A 94 -5.81 11.29 6.51
N LEU A 95 -6.84 11.43 5.69
CA LEU A 95 -6.98 12.48 4.69
C LEU A 95 -8.20 13.34 5.01
N ARG A 96 -8.25 14.52 4.41
CA ARG A 96 -9.46 15.32 4.27
C ARG A 96 -9.76 15.52 2.80
N VAL A 97 -10.98 15.18 2.39
CA VAL A 97 -11.47 15.42 1.02
C VAL A 97 -12.57 16.45 1.10
N ARG A 98 -12.36 17.63 0.52
CA ARG A 98 -13.32 18.76 0.62
C ARG A 98 -13.74 19.03 2.08
N GLY A 99 -12.76 18.96 2.98
CA GLY A 99 -12.95 19.15 4.43
C GLY A 99 -13.52 17.96 5.21
N ARG A 100 -13.91 16.85 4.55
CA ARG A 100 -14.46 15.66 5.21
C ARG A 100 -13.40 14.59 5.47
N PRO A 101 -13.42 13.90 6.62
CA PRO A 101 -12.43 12.87 6.94
C PRO A 101 -12.56 11.66 6.02
N LEU A 102 -11.41 11.13 5.62
CA LEU A 102 -11.28 9.90 4.86
C LEU A 102 -10.09 9.12 5.42
N ILE A 103 -10.28 7.83 5.70
CA ILE A 103 -9.16 6.94 6.05
C ILE A 103 -8.84 6.12 4.81
N GLU A 104 -7.59 6.18 4.36
CA GLU A 104 -7.06 5.28 3.34
C GLU A 104 -6.13 4.26 3.98
N ARG A 105 -6.32 2.97 3.67
CA ARG A 105 -5.45 1.88 4.10
C ARG A 105 -4.89 1.14 2.90
N LEU A 106 -3.57 0.97 2.90
CA LEU A 106 -2.82 0.22 1.89
C LEU A 106 -2.18 -0.98 2.56
N VAL A 107 -2.41 -2.18 2.04
CA VAL A 107 -1.83 -3.43 2.58
C VAL A 107 -1.25 -4.25 1.45
N VAL A 108 -0.03 -4.76 1.68
CA VAL A 108 0.61 -5.71 0.77
C VAL A 108 0.84 -7.01 1.54
N PRO A 109 0.06 -8.08 1.26
CA PRO A 109 0.28 -9.37 1.88
C PRO A 109 1.65 -9.92 1.48
N ARG A 110 2.27 -10.63 2.42
CA ARG A 110 3.58 -11.23 2.19
C ARG A 110 3.60 -12.19 1.01
N ASP A 111 2.67 -13.14 0.96
CA ASP A 111 2.78 -14.29 0.06
C ASP A 111 1.89 -14.21 -1.20
N LEU A 112 1.02 -13.20 -1.28
CA LEU A 112 0.14 -13.00 -2.43
C LEU A 112 0.69 -11.99 -3.44
N PRO A 113 0.47 -12.21 -4.74
CA PRO A 113 0.68 -11.18 -5.76
C PRO A 113 -0.50 -10.21 -5.76
N ALA A 114 -0.73 -9.51 -4.65
CA ALA A 114 -1.88 -8.63 -4.48
C ALA A 114 -1.52 -7.40 -3.65
N CYS A 115 -2.31 -6.34 -3.80
CA CYS A 115 -2.31 -5.17 -2.94
C CYS A 115 -3.76 -4.82 -2.65
N PHE A 116 -4.06 -4.48 -1.41
CA PHE A 116 -5.37 -4.05 -0.98
C PHE A 116 -5.35 -2.56 -0.69
N ILE A 117 -6.40 -1.88 -1.14
CA ILE A 117 -6.63 -0.47 -0.91
C ILE A 117 -8.05 -0.34 -0.38
N GLU A 118 -8.21 0.32 0.75
CA GLU A 118 -9.50 0.60 1.36
C GLU A 118 -9.63 2.09 1.63
N TRP A 119 -10.82 2.61 1.34
CA TRP A 119 -11.24 3.96 1.69
C TRP A 119 -12.44 3.84 2.62
N GLU A 120 -12.29 4.35 3.84
CA GLU A 120 -13.32 4.35 4.88
C GLU A 120 -13.76 5.79 5.17
N VAL A 121 -15.08 5.99 5.19
CA VAL A 121 -15.75 7.26 5.48
C VAL A 121 -16.88 7.03 6.47
N GLU A 122 -17.11 7.97 7.38
CA GLU A 122 -18.25 7.91 8.30
C GLU A 122 -19.57 8.23 7.58
N ASP A 123 -19.55 9.23 6.70
CA ASP A 123 -20.70 9.72 5.94
C ASP A 123 -20.48 9.58 4.43
N ALA A 124 -21.58 9.58 3.66
CA ALA A 124 -21.54 9.50 2.20
C ALA A 124 -20.66 10.61 1.59
N LEU A 125 -19.62 10.21 0.86
CA LEU A 125 -18.62 11.07 0.23
C LEU A 125 -18.35 10.63 -1.20
N ASP A 126 -18.56 11.53 -2.16
CA ASP A 126 -18.13 11.34 -3.53
C ASP A 126 -16.61 11.47 -3.61
N LEU A 127 -15.96 10.40 -4.05
CA LEU A 127 -14.52 10.35 -4.26
C LEU A 127 -14.21 10.41 -5.76
N GLU A 128 -13.29 11.30 -6.13
CA GLU A 128 -12.63 11.25 -7.42
C GLU A 128 -11.30 10.51 -7.26
N ILE A 129 -11.11 9.45 -8.05
CA ILE A 129 -9.94 8.59 -7.96
C ILE A 129 -9.26 8.59 -9.32
N GLY A 130 -7.99 9.00 -9.37
CA GLY A 130 -7.20 9.05 -10.59
C GLY A 130 -6.05 8.06 -10.54
N TRP A 131 -5.82 7.30 -11.62
CA TRP A 131 -4.65 6.45 -11.80
C TRP A 131 -4.42 6.17 -13.28
N SER A 132 -3.22 5.68 -13.61
CA SER A 132 -2.89 5.15 -14.93
C SER A 132 -2.58 3.65 -14.86
N VAL A 133 -2.96 2.91 -15.89
CA VAL A 133 -2.61 1.49 -16.06
C VAL A 133 -1.64 1.37 -17.23
N ASP A 134 -0.53 0.67 -17.03
CA ASP A 134 0.39 0.33 -18.11
C ASP A 134 0.07 -1.07 -18.67
N LEU A 135 -0.69 -1.08 -19.75
CA LEU A 135 -1.12 -2.31 -20.43
C LEU A 135 -0.01 -2.97 -21.27
N ARG A 136 1.22 -2.44 -21.29
CA ARG A 136 2.33 -3.00 -22.11
C ARG A 136 2.91 -4.32 -21.58
N SER A 137 2.20 -5.00 -20.69
CA SER A 137 2.60 -6.29 -20.12
C SER A 137 2.16 -7.45 -21.03
N GLY A 138 2.77 -7.57 -22.21
CA GLY A 138 2.76 -8.80 -23.00
C GLY A 138 4.18 -9.38 -23.03
N PRO A 139 4.37 -10.72 -23.03
CA PRO A 139 5.69 -11.29 -23.34
C PRO A 139 6.16 -10.72 -24.67
N GLY A 140 7.41 -10.27 -24.72
CA GLY A 140 7.99 -9.53 -25.84
C GLY A 140 7.58 -10.13 -27.19
N ARG A 141 7.04 -9.28 -28.06
CA ARG A 141 6.98 -9.59 -29.49
C ARG A 141 8.42 -9.85 -29.94
N PRO A 142 8.75 -11.00 -30.58
CA PRO A 142 10.04 -11.11 -31.24
C PRO A 142 10.09 -10.03 -32.33
N GLU A 143 11.12 -9.18 -32.30
CA GLU A 143 11.41 -8.30 -33.43
C GLU A 143 11.73 -9.15 -34.67
N PRO A 144 11.31 -8.69 -35.87
CA PRO A 144 11.47 -9.43 -37.12
C PRO A 144 12.94 -9.63 -37.53
#